data_AF-A0AAU1WS57-F1
#
_entry.id   AF-A0AAU1WS57-F1
#
_cell.length_a   1.000
_cell.length_b   1.000
_cell.length_c   1.000
_cell.angle_alpha   90.00
_cell.angle_beta   90.00
_cell.angle_gamma   90.00
#
_symmetry.space_group_name_H-M   'P 1'
#
loop_
_entity.id
_entity.type
_entity.pdbx_description
1 polymer ?
#
loop_
_entity_poly.entity_id
_entity_poly.type
_entity_poly.pdbx_seq_one_letter_code
_entity_poly.pdbx_strand_id
1 'polypeptide(L)'
;MSGRPKALLRLLIPALLAAGFIVPLSAGTASAASPICVSGTLQFDYQSAEAGTAKPTLTRGARNASVELWGRELATETDHKLNTGTQLTGAADGSFNLCYTPVNTTSLNHVFVRFATRNNQVWRVDNSSGTVYTLDTPMLTNVSANVALGAVNPTVSDRAWHAFDTVNLLWSQRANSTTPCWTTAEINGATCTTLTVRWESGSNNGPYYNLANTIYLAEGDPDSEHTVLHEAGHFFQHRLYNSTFPIVTNCNPHYIQLASSATCAWTEGFGDAVAAYLLGDQRYVFPNGDSTSFTHSAGWQTGDQVQGNVASSLLQLWNQVDGSWNRSITTLAANTPATFADWFKNVRPTAVPPLSTTGAALTALDSHAINYGPTIVGDNAYHALSNGGGVALQRGTGCSVAVSGVAQFAALDTTRASQRWKFVANGDGTVRIYDSCPIPLYLTAPTTAGGQIALQAVSLGAANQRWTVTQNAVGTYTLTNPATGYVLDGTATAGQAVTANTASAGAAGQKWASVFSIS
;
A
#
# COMPACT_ATOMS: atom_id res chain seq x y z
N MET A 1 -64.89 20.08 40.60
CA MET A 1 -65.44 21.19 41.42
C MET A 1 -64.37 22.28 41.44
N SER A 2 -64.60 23.43 40.82
CA SER A 2 -65.33 24.61 41.36
C SER A 2 -64.44 25.43 42.31
N GLY A 3 -64.17 26.73 42.10
CA GLY A 3 -64.61 27.61 41.01
C GLY A 3 -64.00 29.03 41.06
N ARG A 4 -64.35 29.86 40.06
CA ARG A 4 -64.23 31.35 40.05
C ARG A 4 -64.97 31.95 41.27
N PRO A 5 -64.76 33.21 41.74
CA PRO A 5 -64.75 34.47 40.95
C PRO A 5 -63.87 35.61 41.56
N LYS A 6 -63.94 36.93 41.29
CA LYS A 6 -64.75 37.85 40.43
C LYS A 6 -63.84 38.97 39.87
N ALA A 7 -64.12 39.50 38.66
CA ALA A 7 -64.03 40.95 38.35
C ALA A 7 -64.76 41.27 37.02
N LEU A 8 -65.83 42.07 37.08
CA LEU A 8 -66.45 42.72 35.93
C LEU A 8 -66.10 44.21 35.99
N LEU A 9 -65.79 44.81 34.84
CA LEU A 9 -66.06 46.23 34.62
C LEU A 9 -66.63 46.42 33.22
N ARG A 10 -67.80 47.05 33.14
CA ARG A 10 -68.46 47.50 31.90
C ARG A 10 -68.35 49.01 31.83
N LEU A 11 -68.12 49.57 30.65
CA LEU A 11 -68.72 50.85 30.24
C LEU A 11 -68.76 50.98 28.71
N LEU A 12 -69.45 52.02 28.23
CA LEU A 12 -70.19 52.04 26.95
C LEU A 12 -69.53 52.85 25.82
N ILE A 13 -69.56 52.28 24.60
CA ILE A 13 -69.97 52.82 23.26
C ILE A 13 -69.58 54.29 22.86
N PRO A 14 -69.94 54.87 21.67
CA PRO A 14 -68.93 55.18 20.62
C PRO A 14 -68.85 56.65 20.12
N ALA A 15 -67.85 56.94 19.28
CA ALA A 15 -67.87 58.03 18.27
C ALA A 15 -66.87 57.67 17.13
N LEU A 16 -67.32 57.31 15.92
CA LEU A 16 -67.72 58.16 14.77
C LEU A 16 -66.56 58.55 13.81
N LEU A 17 -66.70 58.09 12.56
CA LEU A 17 -66.10 58.54 11.29
C LEU A 17 -64.58 58.77 11.17
N ALA A 18 -63.95 57.91 10.36
CA ALA A 18 -63.26 58.36 9.15
C ALA A 18 -63.40 57.30 8.05
N ALA A 19 -63.95 57.68 6.89
CA ALA A 19 -64.11 56.78 5.75
C ALA A 19 -62.78 56.70 4.96
N GLY A 20 -62.04 55.61 5.15
CA GLY A 20 -60.96 55.21 4.26
C GLY A 20 -61.39 54.04 3.41
N PHE A 21 -61.31 54.15 2.08
CA PHE A 21 -61.41 53.00 1.19
C PHE A 21 -60.17 52.12 1.40
N ILE A 22 -60.26 51.17 2.34
CA ILE A 22 -59.29 50.07 2.42
C ILE A 22 -59.61 49.16 1.22
N VAL A 23 -58.94 49.42 0.10
CA VAL A 23 -58.73 48.38 -0.92
C VAL A 23 -58.04 47.24 -0.19
N PRO A 24 -58.61 46.02 -0.16
CA PRO A 24 -57.86 44.87 0.28
C PRO A 24 -56.78 44.63 -0.76
N LEU A 25 -55.59 45.20 -0.51
CA LEU A 25 -54.34 44.68 -1.02
C LEU A 25 -54.19 43.27 -0.46
N SER A 26 -54.84 42.34 -1.17
CA SER A 26 -54.44 40.95 -1.22
C SER A 26 -53.06 40.94 -1.87
N ALA A 27 -52.06 41.28 -1.07
CA ALA A 27 -50.71 40.81 -1.29
C ALA A 27 -50.85 39.29 -1.33
N GLY A 28 -50.92 38.75 -2.55
CA GLY A 28 -50.93 37.32 -2.76
C GLY A 28 -49.76 36.76 -1.99
N THR A 29 -50.03 35.81 -1.09
CA THR A 29 -49.00 35.17 -0.27
C THR A 29 -47.89 34.73 -1.20
N ALA A 30 -46.74 35.40 -1.13
CA ALA A 30 -45.60 35.08 -1.97
C ALA A 30 -45.30 33.60 -1.73
N SER A 31 -45.45 32.78 -2.78
CA SER A 31 -45.17 31.36 -2.68
C SER A 31 -43.70 31.24 -2.32
N ALA A 32 -43.41 30.75 -1.12
CA ALA A 32 -42.03 30.57 -0.68
C ALA A 32 -41.35 29.64 -1.69
N ALA A 33 -40.25 30.11 -2.28
CA ALA A 33 -39.50 29.33 -3.24
C ALA A 33 -39.12 27.98 -2.61
N SER A 34 -39.39 26.90 -3.34
CA SER A 34 -39.02 25.56 -2.90
C SER A 34 -37.57 25.28 -3.29
N PRO A 35 -36.83 24.48 -2.50
CA PRO A 35 -35.51 24.01 -2.92
C PRO A 35 -35.60 23.27 -4.24
N ILE A 36 -34.75 23.64 -5.19
CA ILE A 36 -34.53 22.98 -6.47
C ILE A 36 -33.25 22.17 -6.33
N CYS A 37 -33.39 20.84 -6.39
CA CYS A 37 -32.27 19.91 -6.27
C CYS A 37 -31.90 19.30 -7.63
N VAL A 38 -30.60 19.25 -7.92
CA VAL A 38 -30.02 18.51 -9.06
C VAL A 38 -29.23 17.33 -8.50
N SER A 39 -29.57 16.12 -8.95
CA SER A 39 -28.99 14.87 -8.43
C SER A 39 -28.57 13.89 -9.53
N GLY A 40 -27.71 12.93 -9.18
CA GLY A 40 -27.21 11.93 -10.10
C GLY A 40 -26.01 11.16 -9.53
N THR A 41 -25.24 10.52 -10.40
CA THR A 41 -23.95 9.88 -10.08
C THR A 41 -22.88 10.36 -11.07
N LEU A 42 -21.70 10.72 -10.57
CA LEU A 42 -20.51 10.90 -11.41
C LEU A 42 -19.83 9.55 -11.57
N GLN A 43 -19.72 9.08 -12.81
CA GLN A 43 -19.02 7.87 -13.20
C GLN A 43 -17.85 8.21 -14.15
N PHE A 44 -17.00 7.24 -14.43
CA PHE A 44 -15.99 7.28 -15.47
C PHE A 44 -15.73 5.86 -16.01
N ASP A 45 -15.39 5.76 -17.28
CA ASP A 45 -14.90 4.54 -17.91
C ASP A 45 -13.36 4.50 -17.86
N TYR A 46 -12.76 3.32 -17.70
CA TYR A 46 -11.30 3.17 -17.63
C TYR A 46 -10.84 1.81 -18.17
N GLN A 47 -9.60 1.72 -18.66
CA GLN A 47 -9.00 0.46 -19.06
C GLN A 47 -8.31 -0.16 -17.83
N SER A 48 -8.75 -1.34 -17.37
CA SER A 48 -8.19 -1.95 -16.15
C SER A 48 -7.05 -2.93 -16.46
N ALA A 49 -5.83 -2.60 -16.04
CA ALA A 49 -4.70 -3.52 -16.06
C ALA A 49 -4.88 -4.67 -15.07
N GLU A 50 -5.61 -4.47 -13.97
CA GLU A 50 -5.88 -5.46 -12.91
C GLU A 50 -6.63 -6.66 -13.48
N ALA A 51 -7.51 -6.41 -14.45
CA ALA A 51 -8.27 -7.39 -15.23
C ALA A 51 -7.44 -8.10 -16.33
N GLY A 52 -6.14 -7.81 -16.43
CA GLY A 52 -5.17 -8.47 -17.30
C GLY A 52 -4.81 -7.72 -18.58
N THR A 53 -3.89 -8.27 -19.37
CA THR A 53 -3.28 -7.64 -20.56
C THR A 53 -4.24 -7.23 -21.67
N ALA A 54 -5.46 -7.77 -21.70
CA ALA A 54 -6.51 -7.31 -22.61
C ALA A 54 -7.09 -5.93 -22.23
N LYS A 55 -6.83 -5.47 -21.00
CA LYS A 55 -7.27 -4.21 -20.39
C LYS A 55 -8.71 -3.81 -20.75
N PRO A 56 -9.71 -4.62 -20.37
CA PRO A 56 -11.11 -4.33 -20.67
C PRO A 56 -11.53 -2.97 -20.09
N THR A 57 -12.45 -2.31 -20.80
CA THR A 57 -13.09 -1.10 -20.31
C THR A 57 -14.09 -1.44 -19.21
N LEU A 58 -13.92 -0.82 -18.04
CA LEU A 58 -14.80 -0.93 -16.87
C LEU A 58 -15.32 0.45 -16.48
N THR A 59 -16.47 0.51 -15.80
CA THR A 59 -17.07 1.76 -15.31
C THR A 59 -17.07 1.79 -13.78
N ARG A 60 -16.72 2.92 -13.15
CA ARG A 60 -16.81 3.12 -11.70
C ARG A 60 -17.32 4.53 -11.37
N GLY A 61 -17.92 4.71 -10.20
CA GLY A 61 -18.25 6.03 -9.67
C GLY A 61 -17.00 6.78 -9.21
N ALA A 62 -16.84 8.05 -9.55
CA ALA A 62 -15.76 8.89 -9.03
C ALA A 62 -16.10 9.33 -7.60
N ARG A 63 -15.51 8.67 -6.61
CA ARG A 63 -15.81 8.88 -5.19
C ARG A 63 -15.07 10.09 -4.66
N ASN A 64 -15.69 10.84 -3.73
CA ASN A 64 -15.05 11.94 -3.01
C ASN A 64 -14.48 13.07 -3.92
N ALA A 65 -15.00 13.23 -5.13
CA ALA A 65 -14.65 14.32 -6.06
C ALA A 65 -15.40 15.61 -5.71
N SER A 66 -14.77 16.76 -5.91
CA SER A 66 -15.39 18.07 -5.69
C SER A 66 -16.59 18.25 -6.64
N VAL A 67 -17.73 18.64 -6.09
CA VAL A 67 -18.98 18.87 -6.81
C VAL A 67 -19.66 20.17 -6.38
N GLU A 68 -20.10 20.94 -7.36
CA GLU A 68 -20.61 22.30 -7.19
C GLU A 68 -21.81 22.56 -8.11
N LEU A 69 -22.79 23.30 -7.60
CA LEU A 69 -23.96 23.71 -8.37
C LEU A 69 -23.73 25.13 -8.89
N TRP A 70 -23.79 25.32 -10.21
CA TRP A 70 -23.53 26.59 -10.88
C TRP A 70 -24.72 27.01 -11.72
N GLY A 71 -24.98 28.31 -11.82
CA GLY A 71 -26.08 28.83 -12.63
C GLY A 71 -26.47 30.25 -12.23
N ARG A 72 -27.73 30.61 -12.49
CA ARG A 72 -28.31 31.92 -12.12
C ARG A 72 -29.83 31.87 -12.04
N GLU A 73 -30.43 32.77 -11.25
CA GLU A 73 -31.88 32.91 -11.16
C GLU A 73 -32.44 33.67 -12.36
N LEU A 74 -31.82 34.80 -12.71
CA LEU A 74 -32.30 35.72 -13.74
C LEU A 74 -31.44 35.67 -15.01
N ALA A 75 -32.04 35.87 -16.17
CA ALA A 75 -31.32 35.92 -17.45
C ALA A 75 -30.31 37.08 -17.56
N THR A 76 -30.40 38.08 -16.68
CA THR A 76 -29.52 39.25 -16.60
C THR A 76 -28.30 39.06 -15.68
N GLU A 77 -28.22 37.94 -14.96
CA GLU A 77 -27.13 37.63 -14.04
C GLU A 77 -25.96 36.92 -14.73
N THR A 78 -24.80 36.90 -14.08
CA THR A 78 -23.68 36.04 -14.48
C THR A 78 -23.70 34.73 -13.71
N ASP A 79 -23.23 33.66 -14.36
CA ASP A 79 -23.17 32.32 -13.78
C ASP A 79 -22.27 32.33 -12.55
N HIS A 80 -22.80 31.87 -11.44
CA HIS A 80 -22.09 31.80 -10.18
C HIS A 80 -22.40 30.49 -9.46
N LYS A 81 -21.57 30.16 -8.47
CA LYS A 81 -21.79 29.01 -7.62
C LYS A 81 -22.98 29.27 -6.70
N LEU A 82 -24.03 28.46 -6.83
CA LEU A 82 -25.29 28.56 -6.11
C LEU A 82 -25.21 27.92 -4.72
N ASN A 83 -24.45 26.82 -4.56
CA ASN A 83 -24.31 26.13 -3.27
C ASN A 83 -23.15 26.69 -2.42
N THR A 84 -23.34 26.77 -1.11
CA THR A 84 -22.30 27.19 -0.16
C THR A 84 -21.29 26.07 0.09
N GLY A 85 -20.00 26.41 0.11
CA GLY A 85 -18.91 25.42 0.26
C GLY A 85 -18.75 24.50 -0.95
N THR A 86 -17.65 23.76 -1.01
CA THR A 86 -17.47 22.68 -2.01
C THR A 86 -17.98 21.38 -1.38
N GLN A 87 -18.92 20.73 -2.07
CA GLN A 87 -19.43 19.42 -1.65
C GLN A 87 -18.61 18.33 -2.33
N LEU A 88 -18.78 17.09 -1.87
CA LEU A 88 -18.10 15.92 -2.44
C LEU A 88 -19.13 14.93 -2.99
N THR A 89 -18.77 14.23 -4.06
CA THR A 89 -19.51 13.06 -4.53
C THR A 89 -19.43 11.93 -3.50
N GLY A 90 -20.44 11.07 -3.48
CA GLY A 90 -20.62 10.00 -2.50
C GLY A 90 -19.41 9.09 -2.41
N ALA A 91 -18.92 8.87 -1.19
CA ALA A 91 -17.72 8.08 -0.91
C ALA A 91 -17.84 6.60 -1.32
N ALA A 92 -19.05 6.11 -1.60
CA ALA A 92 -19.31 4.73 -2.03
C ALA A 92 -19.45 4.58 -3.56
N ASP A 93 -20.10 5.53 -4.23
CA ASP A 93 -20.70 5.33 -5.56
C ASP A 93 -20.62 6.55 -6.50
N GLY A 94 -20.04 7.67 -6.06
CA GLY A 94 -20.00 8.91 -6.84
C GLY A 94 -21.33 9.68 -6.89
N SER A 95 -22.32 9.34 -6.06
CA SER A 95 -23.63 10.02 -6.02
C SER A 95 -23.54 11.50 -5.61
N PHE A 96 -24.48 12.33 -6.04
CA PHE A 96 -24.60 13.72 -5.60
C PHE A 96 -26.06 14.17 -5.55
N ASN A 97 -26.35 15.14 -4.69
CA ASN A 97 -27.65 15.81 -4.60
C ASN A 97 -27.44 17.24 -4.11
N LEU A 98 -27.44 18.20 -5.03
CA LEU A 98 -27.14 19.61 -4.75
C LEU A 98 -28.43 20.41 -4.81
N CYS A 99 -28.79 21.09 -3.74
CA CYS A 99 -30.03 21.89 -3.68
C CYS A 99 -29.73 23.38 -3.55
N TYR A 100 -30.53 24.20 -4.21
CA TYR A 100 -30.57 25.64 -4.07
C TYR A 100 -32.00 26.13 -3.95
N THR A 101 -32.26 27.07 -3.06
CA THR A 101 -33.57 27.71 -2.93
C THR A 101 -33.47 29.11 -3.55
N PRO A 102 -34.16 29.38 -4.67
CA PRO A 102 -34.18 30.72 -5.26
C PRO A 102 -34.68 31.78 -4.27
N VAL A 103 -34.14 32.98 -4.37
CA VAL A 103 -34.40 34.11 -3.45
C VAL A 103 -35.30 35.16 -4.11
N ASN A 104 -35.08 35.45 -5.39
CA ASN A 104 -35.80 36.48 -6.15
C ASN A 104 -36.86 35.90 -7.10
N THR A 105 -36.80 34.60 -7.34
CA THR A 105 -37.61 33.88 -8.32
C THR A 105 -38.24 32.61 -7.71
N THR A 106 -39.00 31.86 -8.51
CA THR A 106 -39.46 30.50 -8.19
C THR A 106 -38.79 29.43 -9.08
N SER A 107 -37.79 29.82 -9.87
CA SER A 107 -37.14 28.96 -10.88
C SER A 107 -35.79 29.53 -11.30
N LEU A 108 -34.82 28.67 -11.57
CA LEU A 108 -33.51 29.05 -12.12
C LEU A 108 -33.60 29.28 -13.63
N ASN A 109 -33.10 30.41 -14.12
CA ASN A 109 -32.95 30.68 -15.56
C ASN A 109 -32.16 29.56 -16.24
N HIS A 110 -31.04 29.17 -15.63
CA HIS A 110 -30.40 27.90 -15.93
C HIS A 110 -29.53 27.42 -14.76
N VAL A 111 -29.16 26.14 -14.79
CA VAL A 111 -28.28 25.49 -13.82
C VAL A 111 -27.49 24.35 -14.47
N PHE A 112 -26.28 24.10 -13.97
CA PHE A 112 -25.45 22.95 -14.30
C PHE A 112 -24.64 22.50 -13.08
N VAL A 113 -24.11 21.28 -13.11
CA VAL A 113 -23.23 20.74 -12.08
C VAL A 113 -21.81 20.74 -12.61
N ARG A 114 -20.87 21.27 -11.81
CA ARG A 114 -19.43 21.26 -12.06
C ARG A 114 -18.76 20.26 -11.13
N PHE A 115 -17.96 19.37 -11.70
CA PHE A 115 -17.10 18.43 -10.99
C PHE A 115 -15.62 18.79 -11.20
N ALA A 116 -14.76 18.40 -10.25
CA ALA A 116 -13.30 18.49 -10.42
C ALA A 116 -12.56 17.30 -9.79
N THR A 117 -11.42 16.92 -10.37
CA THR A 117 -10.46 15.93 -9.84
C THR A 117 -9.71 16.46 -8.62
N ARG A 118 -10.45 16.80 -7.56
CA ARG A 118 -9.96 17.37 -6.31
C ARG A 118 -10.84 16.90 -5.15
N ASN A 119 -10.24 16.56 -4.02
CA ASN A 119 -10.92 16.40 -2.74
C ASN A 119 -10.43 17.49 -1.78
N ASN A 120 -11.26 18.46 -1.40
CA ASN A 120 -11.11 19.39 -0.26
C ASN A 120 -9.68 19.69 0.25
N GLN A 121 -8.76 20.02 -0.68
CA GLN A 121 -7.32 20.26 -0.46
C GLN A 121 -6.45 19.05 -0.04
N VAL A 122 -6.99 17.83 0.09
CA VAL A 122 -6.24 16.64 0.51
C VAL A 122 -5.56 15.91 -0.66
N TRP A 123 -6.25 15.74 -1.81
CA TRP A 123 -5.60 15.34 -3.07
C TRP A 123 -6.24 15.98 -4.30
N ARG A 124 -5.49 15.96 -5.41
CA ARG A 124 -5.97 16.35 -6.75
C ARG A 124 -5.20 15.65 -7.87
N VAL A 125 -5.80 15.63 -9.06
CA VAL A 125 -5.10 15.30 -10.32
C VAL A 125 -5.05 16.55 -11.19
N ASP A 126 -3.86 16.96 -11.64
CA ASP A 126 -3.64 18.10 -12.53
C ASP A 126 -2.74 17.78 -13.74
N ASN A 127 -2.83 18.62 -14.77
CA ASN A 127 -2.00 18.56 -15.99
C ASN A 127 -0.64 19.26 -15.79
N SER A 128 0.21 19.30 -16.83
CA SER A 128 1.52 20.00 -16.79
C SER A 128 1.46 21.43 -16.24
N SER A 129 0.41 22.21 -16.57
CA SER A 129 0.19 23.58 -16.09
C SER A 129 -0.35 23.71 -14.66
N GLY A 130 -0.59 22.60 -13.95
CA GLY A 130 -1.17 22.60 -12.61
C GLY A 130 -2.69 22.86 -12.60
N THR A 131 -3.35 22.72 -13.75
CA THR A 131 -4.80 22.85 -13.91
C THR A 131 -5.46 21.52 -13.60
N VAL A 132 -6.40 21.51 -12.65
CA VAL A 132 -7.22 20.33 -12.34
C VAL A 132 -8.21 20.05 -13.44
N TYR A 133 -8.49 18.78 -13.70
CA TYR A 133 -9.49 18.35 -14.67
C TYR A 133 -10.90 18.63 -14.12
N THR A 134 -11.78 19.13 -14.98
CA THR A 134 -13.16 19.51 -14.63
C THR A 134 -14.15 18.98 -15.64
N LEU A 135 -15.37 18.68 -15.18
CA LEU A 135 -16.50 18.30 -16.00
C LEU A 135 -17.69 19.17 -15.65
N ASP A 136 -18.28 19.84 -16.64
CA ASP A 136 -19.57 20.53 -16.51
C ASP A 136 -20.66 19.69 -17.18
N THR A 137 -21.80 19.51 -16.50
CA THR A 137 -22.97 18.87 -17.12
C THR A 137 -23.57 19.76 -18.21
N PRO A 138 -24.35 19.19 -19.15
CA PRO A 138 -25.24 19.99 -19.99
C PRO A 138 -26.07 20.98 -19.17
N MET A 139 -26.24 22.18 -19.69
CA MET A 139 -26.97 23.27 -19.05
C MET A 139 -28.48 23.01 -19.08
N LEU A 140 -29.11 22.95 -17.91
CA LEU A 140 -30.55 22.84 -17.75
C LEU A 140 -31.18 24.23 -17.69
N THR A 141 -32.11 24.56 -18.59
CA THR A 141 -32.76 25.89 -18.63
C THR A 141 -34.16 25.89 -18.02
N ASN A 142 -34.56 27.01 -17.40
CA ASN A 142 -35.90 27.25 -16.84
C ASN A 142 -36.34 26.17 -15.83
N VAL A 143 -35.45 25.84 -14.88
CA VAL A 143 -35.66 24.76 -13.92
C VAL A 143 -36.48 25.26 -12.74
N SER A 144 -37.64 24.67 -12.49
CA SER A 144 -38.56 25.03 -11.39
C SER A 144 -38.89 23.88 -10.44
N ALA A 145 -38.22 22.73 -10.60
CA ALA A 145 -38.44 21.51 -9.84
C ALA A 145 -37.16 20.66 -9.79
N ASN A 146 -37.12 19.64 -8.95
CA ASN A 146 -35.97 18.75 -8.84
C ASN A 146 -35.70 18.00 -10.15
N VAL A 147 -34.43 17.86 -10.52
CA VAL A 147 -33.98 17.17 -11.74
C VAL A 147 -32.97 16.08 -11.38
N ALA A 148 -33.24 14.85 -11.82
CA ALA A 148 -32.27 13.76 -11.79
C ALA A 148 -31.57 13.67 -13.15
N LEU A 149 -30.25 13.84 -13.16
CA LEU A 149 -29.40 13.72 -14.35
C LEU A 149 -29.07 12.26 -14.71
N GLY A 150 -29.27 11.33 -13.78
CA GLY A 150 -28.81 9.95 -13.93
C GLY A 150 -27.29 9.84 -13.76
N ALA A 151 -26.67 8.96 -14.55
CA ALA A 151 -25.22 8.84 -14.60
C ALA A 151 -24.62 9.90 -15.53
N VAL A 152 -23.62 10.61 -15.04
CA VAL A 152 -22.82 11.61 -15.78
C VAL A 152 -21.41 11.06 -15.90
N ASN A 153 -20.86 11.04 -17.11
CA ASN A 153 -19.48 10.62 -17.37
C ASN A 153 -18.66 11.78 -17.96
N PRO A 154 -17.35 11.88 -17.65
CA PRO A 154 -16.43 12.63 -18.48
C PRO A 154 -16.39 12.03 -19.89
N THR A 155 -16.06 12.86 -20.88
CA THR A 155 -15.88 12.44 -22.28
C THR A 155 -14.43 12.59 -22.74
N VAL A 156 -13.56 13.04 -21.84
CA VAL A 156 -12.14 13.29 -22.04
C VAL A 156 -11.42 13.13 -20.69
N SER A 157 -10.15 12.70 -20.75
CA SER A 157 -9.26 12.59 -19.58
C SER A 157 -9.70 11.56 -18.54
N ASP A 158 -10.33 10.46 -18.97
CA ASP A 158 -10.92 9.46 -18.05
C ASP A 158 -9.86 8.81 -17.13
N ARG A 159 -8.64 8.64 -17.63
CA ARG A 159 -7.45 8.25 -16.84
C ARG A 159 -7.13 9.20 -15.68
N ALA A 160 -7.41 10.50 -15.81
CA ALA A 160 -7.25 11.45 -14.70
C ALA A 160 -8.30 11.21 -13.61
N TRP A 161 -9.53 10.85 -13.99
CA TRP A 161 -10.59 10.46 -13.06
C TRP A 161 -10.32 9.11 -12.41
N HIS A 162 -9.75 8.15 -13.15
CA HIS A 162 -9.33 6.87 -12.61
C HIS A 162 -8.18 7.03 -11.59
N ALA A 163 -7.11 7.75 -11.92
CA ALA A 163 -6.04 8.06 -10.97
C ALA A 163 -6.57 8.81 -9.73
N PHE A 164 -7.53 9.72 -9.90
CA PHE A 164 -8.17 10.44 -8.79
C PHE A 164 -8.92 9.49 -7.83
N ASP A 165 -9.73 8.58 -8.38
CA ASP A 165 -10.53 7.62 -7.59
C ASP A 165 -9.68 6.48 -7.02
N THR A 166 -8.57 6.12 -7.64
CA THR A 166 -7.61 5.15 -7.09
C THR A 166 -6.95 5.68 -5.82
N VAL A 167 -6.52 6.95 -5.80
CA VAL A 167 -5.95 7.59 -4.58
C VAL A 167 -6.95 7.60 -3.41
N ASN A 168 -8.27 7.62 -3.68
CA ASN A 168 -9.29 7.53 -2.65
C ASN A 168 -9.22 6.21 -1.84
N LEU A 169 -8.74 5.11 -2.42
CA LEU A 169 -8.55 3.84 -1.72
C LEU A 169 -7.58 4.02 -0.54
N LEU A 170 -6.39 4.57 -0.81
CA LEU A 170 -5.40 4.89 0.22
C LEU A 170 -5.93 5.89 1.24
N TRP A 171 -6.54 6.98 0.79
CA TRP A 171 -7.10 7.98 1.69
C TRP A 171 -8.13 7.37 2.66
N SER A 172 -8.99 6.46 2.18
CA SER A 172 -10.00 5.79 3.01
C SER A 172 -9.42 4.87 4.11
N GLN A 173 -8.19 4.37 3.94
CA GLN A 173 -7.56 3.38 4.82
C GLN A 173 -6.38 3.91 5.65
N ARG A 174 -6.02 5.19 5.50
CA ARG A 174 -4.84 5.88 6.08
C ARG A 174 -4.63 5.85 7.61
N ALA A 175 -5.45 5.10 8.36
CA ALA A 175 -5.42 4.98 9.82
C ALA A 175 -5.53 6.30 10.63
N ASN A 176 -6.04 7.39 10.03
CA ASN A 176 -6.34 8.65 10.71
C ASN A 176 -7.85 8.95 10.65
N SER A 177 -8.55 8.73 11.77
CA SER A 177 -9.97 9.06 11.94
C SER A 177 -10.22 10.41 12.63
N THR A 178 -9.17 11.13 13.03
CA THR A 178 -9.29 12.37 13.82
C THR A 178 -9.37 13.61 12.92
N THR A 179 -8.64 13.63 11.80
CA THR A 179 -8.64 14.74 10.83
C THR A 179 -8.80 14.20 9.40
N PRO A 180 -9.27 15.03 8.43
CA PRO A 180 -9.29 14.64 7.02
C PRO A 180 -7.88 14.46 6.41
N CYS A 181 -6.82 14.83 7.13
CA CYS A 181 -5.44 14.80 6.67
C CYS A 181 -4.85 13.39 6.66
N TRP A 182 -3.69 13.21 6.04
CA TRP A 182 -3.11 11.90 5.75
C TRP A 182 -2.71 11.13 7.00
N THR A 183 -2.12 11.82 7.98
CA THR A 183 -1.58 11.18 9.19
C THR A 183 -1.97 11.95 10.44
N THR A 184 -1.85 11.31 11.60
CA THR A 184 -2.14 11.91 12.91
C THR A 184 -1.18 13.03 13.30
N ALA A 185 -0.04 13.18 12.61
CA ALA A 185 0.85 14.34 12.74
C ALA A 185 0.22 15.63 12.17
N GLU A 186 -0.71 15.51 11.21
CA GLU A 186 -1.42 16.62 10.60
C GLU A 186 -2.68 16.98 11.42
N ILE A 187 -2.45 17.62 12.57
CA ILE A 187 -3.48 17.93 13.57
C ILE A 187 -4.52 18.98 13.14
N ASN A 188 -4.20 19.82 12.16
CA ASN A 188 -5.11 20.86 11.67
C ASN A 188 -5.80 20.42 10.37
N GLY A 189 -7.06 20.01 10.49
CA GLY A 189 -7.91 19.58 9.37
C GLY A 189 -8.14 20.64 8.28
N ALA A 190 -7.80 21.91 8.52
CA ALA A 190 -7.87 22.98 7.52
C ALA A 190 -6.56 23.20 6.74
N THR A 191 -5.48 22.50 7.08
CA THR A 191 -4.15 22.66 6.44
C THR A 191 -3.47 21.31 6.17
N CYS A 192 -4.23 20.34 5.66
CA CYS A 192 -3.68 19.05 5.24
C CYS A 192 -2.71 19.22 4.06
N THR A 193 -1.67 18.37 3.99
CA THR A 193 -0.79 18.30 2.82
C THR A 193 -1.60 17.82 1.61
N THR A 194 -1.62 18.61 0.53
CA THR A 194 -2.20 18.16 -0.74
C THR A 194 -1.26 17.17 -1.45
N LEU A 195 -1.73 15.95 -1.72
CA LEU A 195 -1.14 15.09 -2.73
C LEU A 195 -1.57 15.57 -4.12
N THR A 196 -0.59 15.82 -5.00
CA THR A 196 -0.83 16.13 -6.41
C THR A 196 -0.44 14.93 -7.27
N VAL A 197 -1.35 14.46 -8.13
CA VAL A 197 -1.01 13.54 -9.21
C VAL A 197 -0.93 14.35 -10.51
N ARG A 198 0.26 14.36 -11.12
CA ARG A 198 0.53 15.05 -12.38
C ARG A 198 0.39 14.06 -13.52
N TRP A 199 -0.65 14.23 -14.34
CA TRP A 199 -0.92 13.39 -15.51
C TRP A 199 -1.51 14.20 -16.66
N GLU A 200 -1.11 13.86 -17.88
CA GLU A 200 -1.72 14.35 -19.13
C GLU A 200 -1.52 13.35 -20.27
N SER A 201 -2.39 13.43 -21.28
CA SER A 201 -2.27 12.64 -22.51
C SER A 201 -0.95 12.94 -23.23
N GLY A 202 -0.26 11.92 -23.72
CA GLY A 202 1.09 12.03 -24.29
C GLY A 202 2.23 12.15 -23.27
N SER A 203 1.96 12.13 -21.96
CA SER A 203 3.01 12.13 -20.92
C SER A 203 3.93 10.90 -21.07
N ASN A 204 5.23 11.13 -21.12
CA ASN A 204 6.26 10.10 -20.99
C ASN A 204 7.03 10.23 -19.66
N ASN A 205 6.46 10.95 -18.69
CA ASN A 205 7.14 11.30 -17.44
C ASN A 205 6.46 10.64 -16.25
N GLY A 206 6.98 9.49 -15.84
CA GLY A 206 6.47 8.65 -14.76
C GLY A 206 6.80 7.16 -15.01
N PRO A 207 6.42 6.27 -14.08
CA PRO A 207 5.90 6.60 -12.74
C PRO A 207 7.04 7.04 -11.79
N TYR A 208 6.82 8.09 -10.99
CA TYR A 208 7.63 8.37 -9.79
C TYR A 208 6.98 9.42 -8.86
N TYR A 209 7.24 9.31 -7.57
CA TYR A 209 6.94 10.29 -6.55
C TYR A 209 8.09 11.29 -6.35
N ASN A 210 7.76 12.57 -6.09
CA ASN A 210 8.73 13.58 -5.66
C ASN A 210 8.38 14.21 -4.30
N LEU A 211 9.41 14.67 -3.57
CA LEU A 211 9.25 15.25 -2.24
C LEU A 211 8.49 16.60 -2.20
N ALA A 212 8.12 17.16 -3.36
CA ALA A 212 7.18 18.29 -3.45
C ALA A 212 5.70 17.82 -3.45
N ASN A 213 5.43 16.64 -2.89
CA ASN A 213 4.10 16.02 -2.79
C ASN A 213 3.43 15.80 -4.15
N THR A 214 4.23 15.54 -5.19
CA THR A 214 3.75 15.32 -6.55
C THR A 214 4.16 13.94 -7.06
N ILE A 215 3.18 13.13 -7.45
CA ILE A 215 3.36 11.92 -8.27
C ILE A 215 3.35 12.35 -9.73
N TYR A 216 4.23 11.81 -10.56
CA TYR A 216 4.20 11.95 -12.00
C TYR A 216 3.87 10.62 -12.65
N LEU A 217 2.93 10.64 -13.58
CA LEU A 217 2.45 9.47 -14.31
C LEU A 217 2.65 9.69 -15.82
N ALA A 218 3.20 8.68 -16.49
CA ALA A 218 3.15 8.56 -17.93
C ALA A 218 1.70 8.29 -18.40
N GLU A 219 1.45 8.42 -19.70
CA GLU A 219 0.09 8.40 -20.25
C GLU A 219 -0.69 7.15 -19.84
N GLY A 220 -0.05 5.98 -19.89
CA GLY A 220 -0.70 4.69 -19.59
C GLY A 220 -0.76 4.31 -18.11
N ASP A 221 0.03 4.95 -17.25
CA ASP A 221 0.19 4.51 -15.85
C ASP A 221 -1.12 4.45 -15.04
N PRO A 222 -2.09 5.37 -15.22
CA PRO A 222 -3.39 5.26 -14.55
C PRO A 222 -4.15 3.97 -14.83
N ASP A 223 -3.91 3.29 -15.97
CA ASP A 223 -4.56 2.01 -16.27
C ASP A 223 -4.22 0.93 -15.21
N SER A 224 -3.15 1.12 -14.42
CA SER A 224 -2.79 0.29 -13.27
C SER A 224 -3.06 1.01 -11.94
N GLU A 225 -4.03 0.49 -11.19
CA GLU A 225 -4.31 0.90 -9.81
C GLU A 225 -3.10 0.63 -8.89
N HIS A 226 -2.36 -0.47 -9.13
CA HIS A 226 -1.12 -0.75 -8.39
C HIS A 226 -0.05 0.32 -8.61
N THR A 227 0.12 0.83 -9.84
CA THR A 227 1.13 1.86 -10.16
C THR A 227 0.79 3.17 -9.46
N VAL A 228 -0.48 3.61 -9.55
CA VAL A 228 -0.94 4.83 -8.87
C VAL A 228 -0.82 4.71 -7.34
N LEU A 229 -1.17 3.55 -6.77
CA LEU A 229 -1.09 3.33 -5.32
C LEU A 229 0.33 3.13 -4.80
N HIS A 230 1.25 2.57 -5.58
CA HIS A 230 2.66 2.45 -5.22
C HIS A 230 3.26 3.84 -5.01
N GLU A 231 3.07 4.75 -5.97
CA GLU A 231 3.55 6.13 -5.87
C GLU A 231 2.84 6.93 -4.77
N ALA A 232 1.55 6.66 -4.53
CA ALA A 232 0.82 7.21 -3.40
C ALA A 232 1.31 6.65 -2.05
N GLY A 233 1.84 5.42 -2.05
CA GLY A 233 2.54 4.80 -0.93
C GLY A 233 3.82 5.54 -0.55
N HIS A 234 4.63 5.97 -1.53
CA HIS A 234 5.80 6.83 -1.29
C HIS A 234 5.42 8.18 -0.68
N PHE A 235 4.37 8.83 -1.22
CA PHE A 235 3.81 10.03 -0.60
C PHE A 235 3.36 9.76 0.85
N PHE A 236 2.68 8.64 1.11
CA PHE A 236 2.18 8.31 2.43
C PHE A 236 3.32 8.02 3.42
N GLN A 237 4.39 7.32 3.01
CA GLN A 237 5.60 7.14 3.81
C GLN A 237 6.21 8.50 4.18
N HIS A 238 6.28 9.44 3.24
CA HIS A 238 6.75 10.81 3.48
C HIS A 238 5.86 11.58 4.47
N ARG A 239 4.53 11.38 4.46
CA ARG A 239 3.61 11.99 5.44
C ARG A 239 3.67 11.32 6.81
N LEU A 240 3.89 10.00 6.88
CA LEU A 240 4.08 9.27 8.13
C LEU A 240 5.35 9.74 8.83
N TYR A 241 6.42 9.97 8.07
CA TYR A 241 7.70 10.44 8.60
C TYR A 241 7.75 11.96 8.78
N ASN A 242 6.58 12.59 8.97
CA ASN A 242 6.42 14.02 9.25
C ASN A 242 7.21 14.94 8.30
N SER A 243 7.05 14.73 6.99
CA SER A 243 7.81 15.44 5.93
C SER A 243 9.33 15.15 5.88
N THR A 244 9.75 13.99 6.39
CA THR A 244 11.07 13.40 6.14
C THR A 244 10.90 12.18 5.24
N PHE A 245 11.88 11.85 4.39
CA PHE A 245 11.85 10.62 3.57
C PHE A 245 13.09 9.76 3.88
N PRO A 246 13.02 8.42 3.76
CA PRO A 246 14.19 7.56 3.91
C PRO A 246 15.36 7.99 3.01
N ILE A 247 16.60 7.81 3.48
CA ILE A 247 17.79 7.96 2.64
C ILE A 247 17.94 6.70 1.79
N VAL A 248 17.36 6.75 0.60
CA VAL A 248 17.40 5.65 -0.39
C VAL A 248 18.77 5.58 -1.06
N THR A 249 19.33 4.37 -1.18
CA THR A 249 20.64 4.10 -1.80
C THR A 249 20.55 2.95 -2.81
N ASN A 250 21.36 2.97 -3.87
CA ASN A 250 21.46 1.91 -4.89
C ASN A 250 20.10 1.42 -5.43
N CYS A 251 19.19 2.35 -5.75
CA CYS A 251 17.79 2.05 -6.08
C CYS A 251 17.42 2.26 -7.55
N ASN A 252 18.40 2.47 -8.43
CA ASN A 252 18.18 2.55 -9.87
C ASN A 252 19.30 1.80 -10.63
N PRO A 253 18.97 0.74 -11.40
CA PRO A 253 17.67 0.08 -11.44
C PRO A 253 17.39 -0.71 -10.14
N HIS A 254 16.11 -0.99 -9.87
CA HIS A 254 15.67 -1.96 -8.87
C HIS A 254 14.66 -2.93 -9.50
N TYR A 255 14.41 -4.08 -8.86
CA TYR A 255 13.49 -5.10 -9.35
C TYR A 255 12.85 -5.86 -8.19
N ILE A 256 11.57 -6.23 -8.32
CA ILE A 256 10.78 -6.93 -7.29
C ILE A 256 11.53 -8.12 -6.67
N GLN A 257 12.17 -8.94 -7.51
CA GLN A 257 12.80 -10.21 -7.15
C GLN A 257 14.32 -10.17 -6.91
N LEU A 258 14.99 -9.02 -7.10
CA LEU A 258 16.45 -8.89 -7.02
C LEU A 258 16.90 -7.96 -5.88
N ALA A 259 18.12 -8.17 -5.39
CA ALA A 259 18.71 -7.32 -4.36
C ALA A 259 19.12 -5.95 -4.90
N SER A 260 18.75 -4.89 -4.17
CA SER A 260 19.20 -3.52 -4.37
C SER A 260 19.98 -3.03 -3.13
N SER A 261 19.29 -2.43 -2.16
CA SER A 261 19.80 -2.11 -0.82
C SER A 261 18.67 -2.23 0.20
N ALA A 262 19.00 -2.36 1.49
CA ALA A 262 18.01 -2.40 2.56
C ALA A 262 17.18 -1.10 2.68
N THR A 263 17.69 0.05 2.20
CA THR A 263 16.92 1.31 2.21
C THR A 263 16.03 1.45 0.97
N CYS A 264 16.50 0.99 -0.20
CA CYS A 264 15.69 0.90 -1.41
C CYS A 264 14.54 -0.10 -1.24
N ALA A 265 14.85 -1.34 -0.86
CA ALA A 265 13.86 -2.40 -0.68
C ALA A 265 12.82 -2.07 0.41
N TRP A 266 13.18 -1.26 1.41
CA TRP A 266 12.23 -0.74 2.39
C TRP A 266 11.26 0.28 1.80
N THR A 267 11.74 1.23 1.00
CA THR A 267 10.91 2.24 0.35
C THR A 267 10.03 1.63 -0.74
N GLU A 268 10.62 0.93 -1.72
CA GLU A 268 9.87 0.31 -2.82
C GLU A 268 8.93 -0.80 -2.32
N GLY A 269 9.41 -1.64 -1.38
CA GLY A 269 8.60 -2.70 -0.78
C GLY A 269 7.44 -2.17 0.08
N PHE A 270 7.55 -0.96 0.63
CA PHE A 270 6.44 -0.29 1.29
C PHE A 270 5.39 0.20 0.27
N GLY A 271 5.81 0.83 -0.84
CA GLY A 271 4.90 1.22 -1.93
C GLY A 271 4.14 0.01 -2.51
N ASP A 272 4.87 -1.06 -2.81
CA ASP A 272 4.34 -2.35 -3.28
C ASP A 272 3.32 -2.96 -2.30
N ALA A 273 3.64 -3.00 -1.00
CA ALA A 273 2.74 -3.50 0.02
C ALA A 273 1.51 -2.62 0.22
N VAL A 274 1.64 -1.29 0.15
CA VAL A 274 0.51 -0.36 0.22
C VAL A 274 -0.49 -0.65 -0.90
N ALA A 275 -0.02 -0.74 -2.14
CA ALA A 275 -0.86 -1.04 -3.29
C ALA A 275 -1.62 -2.38 -3.14
N ALA A 276 -0.89 -3.47 -2.91
CA ALA A 276 -1.48 -4.80 -2.80
C ALA A 276 -2.39 -4.96 -1.57
N TYR A 277 -2.10 -4.31 -0.44
CA TYR A 277 -2.95 -4.34 0.76
C TYR A 277 -4.31 -3.67 0.49
N LEU A 278 -4.31 -2.52 -0.19
CA LEU A 278 -5.52 -1.77 -0.52
C LEU A 278 -6.39 -2.45 -1.59
N LEU A 279 -5.76 -3.17 -2.52
CA LEU A 279 -6.43 -3.93 -3.58
C LEU A 279 -6.78 -5.38 -3.15
N GLY A 280 -6.30 -5.82 -1.99
CA GLY A 280 -6.61 -7.12 -1.41
C GLY A 280 -5.91 -8.31 -2.10
N ASP A 281 -4.74 -8.09 -2.72
CA ASP A 281 -4.00 -9.12 -3.44
C ASP A 281 -2.53 -9.28 -2.97
N GLN A 282 -1.73 -10.05 -3.72
CA GLN A 282 -0.33 -10.34 -3.43
C GLN A 282 0.53 -10.24 -4.70
N ARG A 283 0.37 -9.16 -5.45
CA ARG A 283 1.11 -8.91 -6.69
C ARG A 283 1.32 -7.41 -6.93
N TYR A 284 2.20 -7.11 -7.88
CA TYR A 284 2.23 -5.83 -8.59
C TYR A 284 1.64 -6.01 -9.99
N VAL A 285 0.83 -5.07 -10.47
CA VAL A 285 0.29 -5.04 -11.83
C VAL A 285 0.89 -3.86 -12.59
N PHE A 286 1.50 -4.11 -13.75
CA PHE A 286 2.09 -3.07 -14.59
C PHE A 286 1.02 -2.40 -15.47
N PRO A 287 1.23 -1.16 -15.96
CA PRO A 287 0.28 -0.44 -16.82
C PRO A 287 -0.11 -1.15 -18.14
N ASN A 288 0.61 -2.20 -18.55
CA ASN A 288 0.28 -3.05 -19.69
C ASN A 288 -0.63 -4.25 -19.35
N GLY A 289 -0.95 -4.48 -18.06
CA GLY A 289 -1.72 -5.62 -17.57
C GLY A 289 -0.93 -6.89 -17.29
N ASP A 290 0.40 -6.89 -17.46
CA ASP A 290 1.27 -7.93 -16.90
C ASP A 290 1.33 -7.79 -15.37
N SER A 291 1.70 -8.87 -14.67
CA SER A 291 1.85 -8.80 -13.21
C SER A 291 2.93 -9.73 -12.66
N THR A 292 3.55 -9.29 -11.55
CA THR A 292 4.53 -10.06 -10.79
C THR A 292 3.92 -10.41 -9.44
N SER A 293 3.79 -11.70 -9.12
CA SER A 293 3.37 -12.12 -7.78
C SER A 293 4.47 -11.85 -6.74
N PHE A 294 4.09 -11.42 -5.54
CA PHE A 294 4.97 -11.34 -4.38
C PHE A 294 5.19 -12.69 -3.68
N THR A 295 4.72 -13.80 -4.27
CA THR A 295 5.06 -15.15 -3.81
C THR A 295 6.51 -15.47 -4.17
N HIS A 296 7.37 -15.56 -3.16
CA HIS A 296 8.79 -15.92 -3.33
C HIS A 296 8.95 -17.24 -4.09
N SER A 297 9.69 -17.22 -5.19
CA SER A 297 9.69 -18.29 -6.19
C SER A 297 11.05 -18.42 -6.91
N ALA A 298 11.11 -19.21 -8.00
CA ALA A 298 12.34 -19.38 -8.77
C ALA A 298 12.86 -18.06 -9.34
N GLY A 299 14.18 -17.85 -9.29
CA GLY A 299 14.85 -16.61 -9.69
C GLY A 299 14.90 -15.48 -8.63
N TRP A 300 14.20 -15.61 -7.50
CA TRP A 300 14.24 -14.61 -6.42
C TRP A 300 15.56 -14.63 -5.64
N GLN A 301 15.95 -13.49 -5.08
CA GLN A 301 17.07 -13.38 -4.14
C GLN A 301 16.60 -13.33 -2.67
N THR A 302 17.50 -13.64 -1.75
CA THR A 302 17.24 -13.79 -0.31
C THR A 302 17.65 -12.54 0.49
N GLY A 303 16.91 -12.19 1.54
CA GLY A 303 17.19 -11.08 2.47
C GLY A 303 16.28 -9.86 2.29
N ASP A 304 16.37 -8.92 3.24
CA ASP A 304 15.54 -7.70 3.29
C ASP A 304 15.89 -6.65 2.23
N GLN A 305 17.01 -6.82 1.54
CA GLN A 305 17.45 -5.94 0.46
C GLN A 305 16.74 -6.21 -0.88
N VAL A 306 15.71 -7.06 -0.88
CA VAL A 306 14.87 -7.42 -2.04
C VAL A 306 13.47 -6.89 -1.78
N GLN A 307 13.00 -5.93 -2.59
CA GLN A 307 11.75 -5.20 -2.30
C GLN A 307 10.53 -6.12 -2.19
N GLY A 308 10.45 -7.16 -3.03
CA GLY A 308 9.35 -8.11 -3.01
C GLY A 308 9.29 -8.93 -1.72
N ASN A 309 10.44 -9.27 -1.13
CA ASN A 309 10.51 -9.98 0.15
C ASN A 309 10.01 -9.09 1.29
N VAL A 310 10.32 -7.79 1.23
CA VAL A 310 9.80 -6.77 2.17
C VAL A 310 8.30 -6.61 1.98
N ALA A 311 7.84 -6.47 0.74
CA ALA A 311 6.42 -6.27 0.41
C ALA A 311 5.56 -7.47 0.86
N SER A 312 5.98 -8.69 0.55
CA SER A 312 5.28 -9.91 0.97
C SER A 312 5.30 -10.08 2.48
N SER A 313 6.42 -9.78 3.15
CA SER A 313 6.52 -9.80 4.62
C SER A 313 5.58 -8.79 5.27
N LEU A 314 5.49 -7.57 4.74
CA LEU A 314 4.53 -6.55 5.22
C LEU A 314 3.08 -7.04 5.05
N LEU A 315 2.73 -7.55 3.86
CA LEU A 315 1.40 -8.11 3.58
C LEU A 315 1.06 -9.28 4.52
N GLN A 316 2.00 -10.19 4.78
CA GLN A 316 1.76 -11.31 5.69
C GLN A 316 1.63 -10.85 7.14
N LEU A 317 2.49 -9.93 7.61
CA LEU A 317 2.39 -9.35 8.94
C LEU A 317 1.04 -8.64 9.13
N TRP A 318 0.65 -7.74 8.22
CA TRP A 318 -0.58 -6.95 8.36
C TRP A 318 -1.85 -7.81 8.30
N ASN A 319 -1.91 -8.79 7.38
CA ASN A 319 -3.12 -9.59 7.17
C ASN A 319 -3.25 -10.79 8.13
N GLN A 320 -2.14 -11.38 8.59
CA GLN A 320 -2.17 -12.66 9.33
C GLN A 320 -1.65 -12.57 10.78
N VAL A 321 -0.81 -11.58 11.11
CA VAL A 321 -0.15 -11.49 12.43
C VAL A 321 -0.67 -10.30 13.25
N ASP A 322 -0.82 -9.15 12.61
CA ASP A 322 -1.15 -7.88 13.26
C ASP A 322 -2.66 -7.58 13.25
N GLY A 323 -3.42 -8.30 12.42
CA GLY A 323 -4.87 -8.18 12.20
C GLY A 323 -5.30 -7.00 11.33
N SER A 324 -4.44 -6.00 11.15
CA SER A 324 -4.54 -4.95 10.13
C SER A 324 -3.22 -4.19 10.05
N TRP A 325 -3.04 -3.37 9.00
CA TRP A 325 -1.90 -2.47 8.92
C TRP A 325 -1.93 -1.30 9.94
N ASN A 326 -3.09 -1.00 10.57
CA ASN A 326 -3.31 0.25 11.30
C ASN A 326 -2.30 0.49 12.43
N ARG A 327 -1.92 -0.56 13.17
CA ARG A 327 -0.92 -0.46 14.24
C ARG A 327 0.49 -0.20 13.70
N SER A 328 0.82 -0.75 12.54
CA SER A 328 2.07 -0.47 11.82
C SER A 328 2.11 0.96 11.31
N ILE A 329 0.99 1.47 10.75
CA ILE A 329 0.87 2.87 10.33
C ILE A 329 1.03 3.81 11.52
N THR A 330 0.40 3.52 12.68
CA THR A 330 0.57 4.31 13.90
C THR A 330 2.01 4.34 14.40
N THR A 331 2.77 3.23 14.35
CA THR A 331 4.19 3.26 14.74
C THR A 331 5.07 4.00 13.74
N LEU A 332 4.79 3.90 12.44
CA LEU A 332 5.47 4.66 11.38
C LEU A 332 5.16 6.16 11.41
N ALA A 333 4.00 6.57 11.94
CA ALA A 333 3.69 7.97 12.19
C ALA A 333 4.48 8.58 13.37
N ALA A 334 5.07 7.74 14.22
CA ALA A 334 5.83 8.14 15.41
C ALA A 334 7.35 7.87 15.30
N ASN A 335 7.80 7.13 14.28
CA ASN A 335 9.19 6.70 14.11
C ASN A 335 9.53 6.68 12.62
N THR A 336 10.78 7.02 12.27
CA THR A 336 11.24 7.15 10.87
C THR A 336 12.32 6.13 10.49
N PRO A 337 12.04 4.81 10.58
CA PRO A 337 13.05 3.77 10.35
C PRO A 337 13.58 3.80 8.92
N ALA A 338 14.90 3.69 8.77
CA ALA A 338 15.55 3.77 7.46
C ALA A 338 15.51 2.44 6.67
N THR A 339 15.21 1.32 7.34
CA THR A 339 15.20 -0.04 6.75
C THR A 339 14.09 -0.89 7.34
N PHE A 340 13.73 -1.97 6.64
CA PHE A 340 12.79 -2.97 7.15
C PHE A 340 13.29 -3.64 8.44
N ALA A 341 14.60 -3.89 8.57
CA ALA A 341 15.20 -4.44 9.78
C ALA A 341 15.05 -3.52 11.00
N ASP A 342 15.27 -2.21 10.81
CA ASP A 342 15.10 -1.21 11.86
C ASP A 342 13.63 -1.08 12.28
N TRP A 343 12.71 -1.03 11.31
CA TRP A 343 11.28 -1.07 11.61
C TRP A 343 10.89 -2.33 12.39
N PHE A 344 11.30 -3.50 11.91
CA PHE A 344 10.90 -4.76 12.53
C PHE A 344 11.47 -4.94 13.93
N LYS A 345 12.77 -4.67 14.12
CA LYS A 345 13.48 -4.96 15.37
C LYS A 345 13.25 -3.88 16.43
N ASN A 346 13.21 -2.61 16.04
CA ASN A 346 13.24 -1.48 16.96
C ASN A 346 11.88 -0.75 17.05
N VAL A 347 11.13 -0.62 15.95
CA VAL A 347 9.88 0.16 15.91
C VAL A 347 8.62 -0.67 16.21
N ARG A 348 8.50 -1.91 15.71
CA ARG A 348 7.35 -2.79 16.02
C ARG A 348 7.13 -2.99 17.54
N PRO A 349 8.16 -3.17 18.38
CA PRO A 349 7.99 -3.28 19.83
C PRO A 349 7.43 -2.03 20.51
N THR A 350 7.54 -0.82 19.90
CA THR A 350 7.03 0.43 20.49
C THR A 350 5.54 0.65 20.24
N ALA A 351 4.84 -0.26 19.54
CA ALA A 351 3.40 -0.21 19.40
C ALA A 351 2.70 -0.33 20.77
N VAL A 352 1.46 0.13 20.87
CA VAL A 352 0.63 -0.03 22.07
C VAL A 352 -0.65 -0.81 21.72
N PRO A 353 -0.83 -2.06 22.21
CA PRO A 353 0.22 -2.91 22.80
C PRO A 353 1.34 -3.22 21.78
N PRO A 354 2.49 -3.78 22.20
CA PRO A 354 3.59 -4.12 21.30
C PRO A 354 3.17 -5.05 20.15
N LEU A 355 3.76 -4.87 18.97
CA LEU A 355 3.64 -5.82 17.86
C LEU A 355 4.73 -6.89 18.03
N SER A 356 4.40 -8.15 17.73
CA SER A 356 5.38 -9.24 17.89
C SER A 356 6.53 -9.11 16.90
N THR A 357 7.72 -9.45 17.39
CA THR A 357 8.97 -9.66 16.64
C THR A 357 9.45 -11.11 16.74
N THR A 358 8.63 -12.00 17.30
CA THR A 358 8.93 -13.42 17.55
C THR A 358 7.75 -14.32 17.12
N GLY A 359 7.97 -15.64 17.11
CA GLY A 359 6.94 -16.62 16.76
C GLY A 359 6.40 -16.39 15.34
N ALA A 360 5.07 -16.27 15.21
CA ALA A 360 4.40 -16.03 13.92
C ALA A 360 4.94 -14.82 13.14
N ALA A 361 5.46 -13.79 13.82
CA ALA A 361 6.08 -12.63 13.15
C ALA A 361 7.42 -12.97 12.48
N LEU A 362 8.19 -13.93 13.01
CA LEU A 362 9.40 -14.44 12.35
C LEU A 362 9.02 -15.43 11.25
N THR A 363 8.02 -16.29 11.49
CA THR A 363 7.50 -17.22 10.47
C THR A 363 7.00 -16.47 9.22
N ALA A 364 6.40 -15.29 9.39
CA ALA A 364 5.95 -14.41 8.31
C ALA A 364 7.08 -13.70 7.54
N LEU A 365 8.33 -13.79 8.01
CA LEU A 365 9.52 -13.27 7.35
C LEU A 365 10.35 -14.41 6.73
N ASP A 366 10.49 -15.54 7.45
CA ASP A 366 11.18 -16.74 6.96
C ASP A 366 10.51 -17.29 5.69
N SER A 367 9.17 -17.26 5.61
CA SER A 367 8.37 -17.58 4.41
C SER A 367 8.77 -16.78 3.17
N HIS A 368 9.38 -15.63 3.37
CA HIS A 368 9.79 -14.65 2.36
C HIS A 368 11.31 -14.42 2.38
N ALA A 369 12.07 -15.40 2.89
CA ALA A 369 13.53 -15.41 2.89
C ALA A 369 14.20 -14.21 3.59
N ILE A 370 13.56 -13.66 4.61
CA ILE A 370 14.15 -12.70 5.56
C ILE A 370 14.25 -13.41 6.92
N ASN A 371 15.42 -13.46 7.55
CA ASN A 371 15.55 -14.04 8.90
C ASN A 371 16.11 -13.05 9.92
N TYR A 372 15.24 -12.57 10.82
CA TYR A 372 15.64 -11.79 11.99
C TYR A 372 15.54 -12.57 13.31
N GLY A 373 15.42 -13.90 13.23
CA GLY A 373 15.30 -14.75 14.40
C GLY A 373 16.59 -14.80 15.21
N PRO A 374 16.55 -15.42 16.41
CA PRO A 374 17.77 -15.76 17.13
C PRO A 374 18.67 -16.64 16.24
N THR A 375 19.96 -16.64 16.52
CA THR A 375 20.93 -17.42 15.75
C THR A 375 20.48 -18.89 15.69
N ILE A 376 20.36 -19.44 14.48
CA ILE A 376 20.06 -20.86 14.19
C ILE A 376 21.07 -21.87 14.79
N VAL A 377 22.09 -21.37 15.49
CA VAL A 377 23.16 -22.13 16.11
C VAL A 377 22.77 -22.46 17.55
N GLY A 378 22.57 -23.74 17.83
CA GLY A 378 22.28 -24.23 19.18
C GLY A 378 20.86 -24.01 19.69
N ASP A 379 19.94 -23.53 18.85
CA ASP A 379 18.50 -23.37 19.17
C ASP A 379 17.75 -24.72 19.28
N ASN A 380 18.44 -25.82 18.99
CA ASN A 380 17.97 -27.20 18.98
C ASN A 380 16.96 -27.55 17.86
N ALA A 381 16.66 -26.62 16.93
CA ALA A 381 15.75 -26.85 15.81
C ALA A 381 16.47 -27.41 14.56
N TYR A 382 15.69 -27.66 13.51
CA TYR A 382 16.17 -27.89 12.14
C TYR A 382 15.63 -26.81 11.19
N HIS A 383 16.47 -26.37 10.25
CA HIS A 383 16.17 -25.29 9.33
C HIS A 383 16.25 -25.73 7.87
N ALA A 384 15.41 -25.17 7.00
CA ALA A 384 15.67 -25.21 5.56
C ALA A 384 16.52 -23.99 5.18
N LEU A 385 17.68 -24.21 4.54
CA LEU A 385 18.59 -23.14 4.14
C LEU A 385 18.43 -22.83 2.66
N SER A 386 18.23 -21.56 2.32
CA SER A 386 18.14 -21.07 0.93
C SER A 386 19.03 -19.86 0.73
N ASN A 387 19.56 -19.67 -0.48
CA ASN A 387 20.16 -18.41 -0.93
C ASN A 387 19.36 -17.79 -2.10
N GLY A 388 18.12 -18.25 -2.29
CA GLY A 388 17.14 -17.72 -3.23
C GLY A 388 16.43 -18.80 -4.03
N GLY A 389 15.78 -18.37 -5.11
CA GLY A 389 15.34 -19.20 -6.22
C GLY A 389 14.29 -20.26 -5.90
N GLY A 390 13.53 -20.12 -4.80
CA GLY A 390 12.55 -21.13 -4.38
C GLY A 390 13.16 -22.52 -4.11
N VAL A 391 14.48 -22.59 -3.92
CA VAL A 391 15.24 -23.82 -3.68
C VAL A 391 15.89 -23.80 -2.31
N ALA A 392 16.18 -24.99 -1.79
CA ALA A 392 16.91 -25.17 -0.55
C ALA A 392 18.15 -26.06 -0.75
N LEU A 393 19.11 -25.90 0.15
CA LEU A 393 20.21 -26.82 0.38
C LEU A 393 19.64 -28.22 0.66
N GLN A 394 20.01 -29.19 -0.17
CA GLN A 394 19.61 -30.57 -0.03
C GLN A 394 20.82 -31.50 -0.11
N ARG A 395 20.81 -32.56 0.69
CA ARG A 395 21.62 -33.75 0.41
C ARG A 395 21.15 -34.40 -0.91
N GLY A 396 22.05 -34.47 -1.90
CA GLY A 396 21.70 -34.88 -3.26
C GLY A 396 21.20 -36.33 -3.38
N THR A 397 21.69 -37.22 -2.52
CA THR A 397 21.27 -38.64 -2.46
C THR A 397 19.93 -38.86 -1.72
N GLY A 398 19.26 -37.78 -1.28
CA GLY A 398 18.16 -37.87 -0.32
C GLY A 398 18.58 -38.57 0.98
N CYS A 399 17.62 -39.06 1.76
CA CYS A 399 17.90 -39.85 2.97
C CYS A 399 18.13 -41.35 2.70
N SER A 400 18.74 -41.68 1.56
CA SER A 400 19.18 -43.06 1.28
C SER A 400 20.28 -43.50 2.26
N VAL A 401 20.50 -44.81 2.42
CA VAL A 401 21.49 -45.38 3.36
C VAL A 401 22.97 -45.14 2.99
N ALA A 402 23.24 -44.23 2.04
CA ALA A 402 24.59 -43.83 1.70
C ALA A 402 25.28 -43.13 2.90
N VAL A 403 26.51 -43.53 3.21
CA VAL A 403 27.36 -42.92 4.26
C VAL A 403 28.16 -41.72 3.75
N SER A 404 27.98 -41.37 2.48
CA SER A 404 28.52 -40.16 1.85
C SER A 404 27.55 -39.62 0.80
N GLY A 405 27.67 -38.35 0.48
CA GLY A 405 26.92 -37.69 -0.58
C GLY A 405 27.53 -36.34 -0.94
N VAL A 406 26.79 -35.56 -1.71
CA VAL A 406 27.14 -34.17 -2.07
C VAL A 406 25.94 -33.26 -1.86
N ALA A 407 26.21 -31.98 -1.58
CA ALA A 407 25.17 -30.98 -1.43
C ALA A 407 24.79 -30.40 -2.79
N GLN A 408 23.49 -30.18 -2.99
CA GLN A 408 22.91 -29.60 -4.18
C GLN A 408 21.71 -28.73 -3.81
N PHE A 409 21.25 -27.90 -4.73
CA PHE A 409 19.95 -27.26 -4.62
C PHE A 409 18.84 -28.21 -5.07
N ALA A 410 17.69 -28.14 -4.40
CA ALA A 410 16.45 -28.75 -4.84
C ALA A 410 15.28 -27.80 -4.54
N ALA A 411 14.15 -27.96 -5.24
CA ALA A 411 12.93 -27.21 -4.91
C ALA A 411 12.60 -27.32 -3.41
N LEU A 412 12.30 -26.18 -2.78
CA LEU A 412 12.04 -26.10 -1.35
C LEU A 412 10.85 -26.99 -0.98
N ASP A 413 11.11 -27.95 -0.09
CA ASP A 413 10.13 -28.89 0.44
C ASP A 413 10.49 -29.18 1.90
N THR A 414 9.88 -28.40 2.79
CA THR A 414 10.13 -28.43 4.24
C THR A 414 9.71 -29.74 4.91
N THR A 415 9.01 -30.63 4.19
CA THR A 415 8.69 -31.99 4.65
C THR A 415 9.91 -32.93 4.60
N ARG A 416 10.91 -32.63 3.75
CA ARG A 416 12.05 -33.51 3.50
C ARG A 416 13.13 -33.40 4.56
N ALA A 417 13.41 -34.52 5.22
CA ALA A 417 14.53 -34.66 6.15
C ALA A 417 15.90 -34.31 5.52
N SER A 418 16.07 -34.50 4.20
CA SER A 418 17.29 -34.15 3.46
C SER A 418 17.47 -32.65 3.17
N GLN A 419 16.49 -31.81 3.52
CA GLN A 419 16.57 -30.33 3.45
C GLN A 419 16.57 -29.67 4.84
N ARG A 420 16.51 -30.47 5.92
CA ARG A 420 16.43 -30.00 7.30
C ARG A 420 17.80 -30.05 7.95
N TRP A 421 18.38 -28.89 8.23
CA TRP A 421 19.75 -28.72 8.71
C TRP A 421 19.78 -28.24 10.16
N LYS A 422 20.56 -28.91 11.01
CA LYS A 422 20.74 -28.54 12.42
C LYS A 422 22.18 -28.12 12.70
N PHE A 423 22.33 -27.02 13.43
CA PHE A 423 23.61 -26.38 13.71
C PHE A 423 23.97 -26.59 15.18
N VAL A 424 24.81 -27.58 15.46
CA VAL A 424 25.29 -27.85 16.83
C VAL A 424 26.58 -27.09 17.08
N ALA A 425 26.57 -26.23 18.10
CA ALA A 425 27.74 -25.47 18.54
C ALA A 425 28.85 -26.40 19.07
N ASN A 426 30.08 -26.11 18.70
CA ASN A 426 31.29 -26.64 19.31
C ASN A 426 31.80 -25.64 20.37
N GLY A 427 32.58 -26.11 21.35
CA GLY A 427 33.15 -25.25 22.40
C GLY A 427 34.22 -24.24 21.93
N ASP A 428 34.56 -24.23 20.64
CA ASP A 428 35.57 -23.34 20.01
C ASP A 428 34.93 -22.19 19.21
N GLY A 429 33.61 -21.99 19.31
CA GLY A 429 32.87 -20.98 18.56
C GLY A 429 32.55 -21.37 17.11
N THR A 430 32.95 -22.55 16.67
CA THR A 430 32.48 -23.14 15.41
C THR A 430 31.23 -24.00 15.63
N VAL A 431 30.64 -24.49 14.55
CA VAL A 431 29.47 -25.38 14.56
C VAL A 431 29.70 -26.60 13.67
N ARG A 432 28.90 -27.63 13.90
CA ARG A 432 28.68 -28.73 12.97
C ARG A 432 27.28 -28.65 12.42
N ILE A 433 27.13 -28.86 11.11
CA ILE A 433 25.87 -28.73 10.38
C ILE A 433 25.54 -30.08 9.74
N TYR A 434 24.38 -30.66 10.07
CA TYR A 434 23.97 -31.98 9.58
C TYR A 434 22.49 -32.04 9.19
N ASP A 435 22.17 -32.98 8.30
CA ASP A 435 20.80 -33.23 7.84
C ASP A 435 19.95 -34.03 8.86
N SER A 436 18.62 -33.93 8.78
CA SER A 436 17.70 -34.67 9.67
C SER A 436 17.40 -36.10 9.18
N CYS A 437 18.24 -36.68 8.32
CA CYS A 437 18.05 -38.03 7.82
C CYS A 437 18.29 -39.09 8.93
N PRO A 438 17.75 -40.31 8.81
CA PRO A 438 17.95 -41.38 9.81
C PRO A 438 19.43 -41.74 10.06
N ILE A 439 20.28 -41.51 9.06
CA ILE A 439 21.74 -41.50 9.20
C ILE A 439 22.20 -40.07 8.84
N PRO A 440 22.42 -39.20 9.84
CA PRO A 440 22.83 -37.82 9.61
C PRO A 440 24.20 -37.74 8.95
N LEU A 441 24.30 -36.93 7.89
CA LEU A 441 25.59 -36.55 7.30
C LEU A 441 25.86 -35.06 7.50
N TYR A 442 27.15 -34.74 7.61
CA TYR A 442 27.66 -33.42 7.98
C TYR A 442 28.22 -32.70 6.76
N LEU A 443 27.96 -31.40 6.64
CA LEU A 443 28.54 -30.55 5.59
C LEU A 443 30.06 -30.50 5.76
N THR A 444 30.77 -30.97 4.74
CA THR A 444 32.23 -31.11 4.72
C THR A 444 32.80 -30.24 3.60
N ALA A 445 33.59 -29.24 3.95
CA ALA A 445 34.21 -28.32 2.99
C ALA A 445 35.28 -29.00 2.13
N PRO A 446 35.38 -28.65 0.83
CA PRO A 446 36.48 -29.03 -0.05
C PRO A 446 37.74 -28.22 0.27
N THR A 447 38.90 -28.72 -0.14
CA THR A 447 40.19 -28.02 0.00
C THR A 447 40.51 -27.03 -1.13
N THR A 448 39.62 -26.89 -2.11
CA THR A 448 39.79 -26.02 -3.29
C THR A 448 38.53 -25.18 -3.51
N ALA A 449 38.70 -23.90 -3.84
CA ALA A 449 37.61 -23.05 -4.29
C ALA A 449 36.91 -23.66 -5.53
N GLY A 450 35.59 -23.49 -5.64
CA GLY A 450 34.74 -24.11 -6.65
C GLY A 450 34.44 -25.60 -6.41
N GLY A 451 35.07 -26.23 -5.41
CA GLY A 451 34.79 -27.62 -5.06
C GLY A 451 33.37 -27.79 -4.53
N GLN A 452 32.72 -28.90 -4.88
CA GLN A 452 31.41 -29.25 -4.34
C GLN A 452 31.50 -29.61 -2.84
N ILE A 453 30.53 -29.17 -2.05
CA ILE A 453 30.42 -29.55 -0.64
C ILE A 453 30.07 -31.04 -0.55
N ALA A 454 30.89 -31.79 0.18
CA ALA A 454 30.62 -33.18 0.48
C ALA A 454 29.73 -33.31 1.71
N LEU A 455 29.02 -34.43 1.81
CA LEU A 455 28.31 -34.88 3.00
C LEU A 455 28.94 -36.19 3.46
N GLN A 456 29.38 -36.24 4.73
CA GLN A 456 30.10 -37.37 5.29
C GLN A 456 29.66 -37.66 6.73
N ALA A 457 29.92 -38.87 7.20
CA ALA A 457 29.73 -39.22 8.62
C ALA A 457 30.56 -38.29 9.53
N VAL A 458 30.13 -38.15 10.79
CA VAL A 458 30.80 -37.26 11.74
C VAL A 458 32.25 -37.69 12.00
N SER A 459 33.16 -36.74 11.92
CA SER A 459 34.54 -36.87 12.38
C SER A 459 34.85 -35.74 13.35
N LEU A 460 35.08 -36.08 14.62
CA LEU A 460 35.26 -35.08 15.69
C LEU A 460 36.57 -34.26 15.50
N GLY A 461 37.58 -34.87 14.87
CA GLY A 461 38.83 -34.21 14.50
C GLY A 461 38.81 -33.46 13.16
N ALA A 462 37.80 -33.66 12.29
CA ALA A 462 37.75 -33.04 10.97
C ALA A 462 37.50 -31.53 11.03
N ALA A 463 38.54 -30.74 10.74
CA ALA A 463 38.46 -29.28 10.70
C ALA A 463 37.62 -28.75 9.51
N ASN A 464 37.53 -29.52 8.42
CA ASN A 464 36.66 -29.23 7.28
C ASN A 464 35.16 -29.53 7.53
N GLN A 465 34.80 -30.12 8.68
CA GLN A 465 33.41 -30.25 9.15
C GLN A 465 33.00 -29.16 10.16
N ARG A 466 33.89 -28.21 10.46
CA ARG A 466 33.62 -27.08 11.37
C ARG A 466 33.29 -25.84 10.56
N TRP A 467 32.25 -25.12 10.95
CA TRP A 467 31.79 -23.91 10.26
C TRP A 467 31.65 -22.75 11.24
N THR A 468 31.87 -21.52 10.79
CA THR A 468 31.48 -20.30 11.49
C THR A 468 30.26 -19.74 10.79
N VAL A 469 29.23 -19.37 11.56
CA VAL A 469 28.00 -18.78 11.04
C VAL A 469 27.97 -17.31 11.45
N THR A 470 27.90 -16.42 10.48
CA THR A 470 27.82 -14.97 10.71
C THR A 470 26.54 -14.45 10.09
N GLN A 471 25.57 -14.07 10.93
CA GLN A 471 24.35 -13.37 10.50
C GLN A 471 24.64 -11.88 10.38
N ASN A 472 24.22 -11.25 9.28
CA ASN A 472 24.33 -9.81 9.08
C ASN A 472 23.03 -9.08 9.46
N ALA A 473 23.06 -7.75 9.47
CA ALA A 473 21.92 -6.91 9.86
C ALA A 473 20.66 -7.15 9.01
N VAL A 474 20.86 -7.51 7.72
CA VAL A 474 19.80 -7.79 6.72
C VAL A 474 19.23 -9.21 6.79
N GLY A 475 19.61 -9.97 7.82
CA GLY A 475 19.00 -11.26 8.13
C GLY A 475 19.48 -12.43 7.26
N THR A 476 20.71 -12.34 6.74
CA THR A 476 21.34 -13.43 5.98
C THR A 476 22.63 -13.90 6.64
N TYR A 477 22.93 -15.18 6.47
CA TYR A 477 24.09 -15.89 7.00
C TYR A 477 25.18 -16.05 5.94
N THR A 478 26.41 -15.80 6.34
CA THR A 478 27.60 -16.37 5.67
C THR A 478 28.09 -17.55 6.50
N LEU A 479 28.31 -18.69 5.83
CA LEU A 479 28.80 -19.92 6.46
C LEU A 479 30.23 -20.16 5.99
N THR A 480 31.21 -19.91 6.85
CA THR A 480 32.64 -19.99 6.53
C THR A 480 33.25 -21.25 7.12
N ASN A 481 34.06 -22.00 6.37
CA ASN A 481 34.88 -23.07 6.94
C ASN A 481 36.26 -22.51 7.39
N PRO A 482 36.58 -22.45 8.70
CA PRO A 482 37.81 -21.81 9.16
C PRO A 482 39.11 -22.50 8.73
N ALA A 483 39.04 -23.79 8.39
CA ALA A 483 40.21 -24.58 7.97
C ALA A 483 40.66 -24.28 6.52
N THR A 484 39.76 -23.76 5.69
CA THR A 484 40.01 -23.49 4.26
C THR A 484 39.84 -22.02 3.89
N GLY A 485 39.14 -21.23 4.72
CA GLY A 485 38.80 -19.84 4.44
C GLY A 485 37.68 -19.67 3.42
N TYR A 486 37.11 -20.76 2.90
CA TYR A 486 36.02 -20.71 1.93
C TYR A 486 34.65 -20.63 2.61
N VAL A 487 33.69 -20.04 1.90
CA VAL A 487 32.29 -19.89 2.32
C VAL A 487 31.37 -20.74 1.47
N LEU A 488 30.24 -21.16 2.05
CA LEU A 488 29.18 -21.89 1.36
C LEU A 488 28.57 -21.03 0.24
N ASP A 489 28.58 -21.54 -0.99
CA ASP A 489 28.23 -20.78 -2.19
C ASP A 489 27.53 -21.66 -3.25
N GLY A 490 26.78 -21.05 -4.15
CA GLY A 490 26.25 -21.72 -5.33
C GLY A 490 25.05 -21.00 -5.96
N THR A 491 24.74 -21.36 -7.19
CA THR A 491 23.62 -20.78 -7.93
C THR A 491 22.30 -21.43 -7.52
N ALA A 492 21.36 -20.62 -7.01
CA ALA A 492 20.04 -21.03 -6.55
C ALA A 492 19.15 -21.61 -7.66
N THR A 493 19.42 -22.84 -8.09
CA THR A 493 18.73 -23.51 -9.21
C THR A 493 18.73 -25.02 -8.97
N ALA A 494 17.56 -25.65 -9.05
CA ALA A 494 17.41 -27.06 -8.71
C ALA A 494 18.35 -27.97 -9.54
N GLY A 495 19.00 -28.90 -8.87
CA GLY A 495 20.01 -29.79 -9.45
C GLY A 495 21.44 -29.22 -9.49
N GLN A 496 21.64 -27.92 -9.27
CA GLN A 496 22.99 -27.34 -9.22
C GLN A 496 23.73 -27.74 -7.95
N ALA A 497 25.05 -27.93 -8.07
CA ALA A 497 25.94 -28.23 -6.96
C ALA A 497 26.03 -27.04 -5.99
N VAL A 498 26.06 -27.33 -4.69
CA VAL A 498 26.50 -26.36 -3.67
C VAL A 498 28.00 -26.54 -3.47
N THR A 499 28.72 -25.44 -3.47
CA THR A 499 30.19 -25.36 -3.53
C THR A 499 30.76 -24.58 -2.34
N ALA A 500 32.09 -24.53 -2.23
CA ALA A 500 32.77 -23.55 -1.38
C ALA A 500 33.67 -22.63 -2.22
N ASN A 501 33.59 -21.32 -2.01
CA ASN A 501 34.36 -20.31 -2.73
C ASN A 501 35.00 -19.28 -1.78
N THR A 502 35.89 -18.43 -2.29
CA THR A 502 36.35 -17.24 -1.56
C THR A 502 35.20 -16.30 -1.26
N ALA A 503 35.17 -15.74 -0.05
CA ALA A 503 34.15 -14.79 0.39
C ALA A 503 34.10 -13.53 -0.49
N SER A 504 32.89 -13.11 -0.86
CA SER A 504 32.61 -11.92 -1.66
C SER A 504 31.32 -11.27 -1.19
N ALA A 505 31.40 -10.05 -0.64
CA ALA A 505 30.25 -9.34 -0.07
C ALA A 505 29.11 -9.06 -1.09
N GLY A 506 29.44 -9.02 -2.39
CA GLY A 506 28.49 -8.86 -3.48
C GLY A 506 27.84 -10.16 -3.97
N ALA A 507 28.36 -11.33 -3.63
CA ALA A 507 27.88 -12.60 -4.18
C ALA A 507 26.54 -13.01 -3.54
N ALA A 508 25.46 -12.98 -4.32
CA ALA A 508 24.14 -13.45 -3.88
C ALA A 508 24.17 -14.93 -3.46
N GLY A 509 24.95 -15.77 -4.15
CA GLY A 509 25.12 -17.19 -3.82
C GLY A 509 25.68 -17.47 -2.42
N GLN A 510 26.28 -16.47 -1.77
CA GLN A 510 26.90 -16.58 -0.44
C GLN A 510 26.03 -16.00 0.70
N LYS A 511 24.79 -15.56 0.38
CA LYS A 511 23.84 -14.96 1.31
C LYS A 511 22.69 -15.94 1.59
N TRP A 512 22.81 -16.70 2.66
CA TRP A 512 21.84 -17.73 3.03
C TRP A 512 20.80 -17.22 4.03
N ALA A 513 19.58 -17.74 4.04
CA ALA A 513 18.60 -17.55 5.10
C ALA A 513 17.99 -18.89 5.51
N SER A 514 17.49 -18.96 6.74
CA SER A 514 16.57 -20.00 7.17
C SER A 514 15.19 -19.63 6.63
N VAL A 515 14.65 -20.42 5.72
CA VAL A 515 13.30 -20.22 5.13
C VAL A 515 12.21 -21.08 5.78
N PHE A 516 12.58 -21.80 6.84
CA PHE A 516 11.72 -22.67 7.63
C PHE A 516 12.47 -23.09 8.91
N SER A 517 11.76 -23.25 10.02
CA SER A 517 12.27 -23.87 11.24
C SER A 517 11.27 -24.89 11.80
N ILE A 518 11.77 -26.02 12.30
CA ILE A 518 11.01 -27.03 13.05
C ILE A 518 11.78 -27.46 14.30
N SER A 519 11.12 -27.36 15.46
CA SER A 519 11.62 -27.75 16.78
C SER A 519 11.49 -29.25 17.03
#